data_AF-A0A5E8BHR3-F1
#
_entry.id   AF-A0A5E8BHR3-F1
#
_cell.length_a   1.000
_cell.length_b   1.000
_cell.length_c   1.000
_cell.angle_alpha   90.00
_cell.angle_beta   90.00
_cell.angle_gamma   90.00
#
_symmetry.space_group_name_H-M   'P 1'
#
loop_
_entity.id
_entity.type
_entity.pdbx_description
1 polymer ?
#
loop_
_entity_poly.entity_id
_entity_poly.type
_entity_poly.pdbx_seq_one_letter_code
_entity_poly.pdbx_strand_id
1 'polypeptide(L)'
;MLRLAPRKTAVASTSRFFSTCLRLRQTAVDTDKEARVAEILSNQAPNRHDTWAPSQKPRAEALSGVRIVQRDIELQPRPYAGIELIAQKPIEYLSGHDNIAVCDGGRGVQGHPKIFINLDKPGAHPCQYCGTRYAHEKYKAGIESGEFPNNVKS
;
A
#
# COMPACT_ATOMS: atom_id res chain seq x y z
N MET A 1 76.50 54.85 -35.92
CA MET A 1 75.95 53.60 -35.36
C MET A 1 74.79 53.93 -34.44
N LEU A 2 73.55 53.73 -34.86
CA LEU A 2 72.36 53.80 -33.99
C LEU A 2 71.83 52.37 -33.81
N ARG A 3 71.86 51.86 -32.57
CA ARG A 3 71.31 50.54 -32.22
C ARG A 3 69.84 50.71 -31.84
N LEU A 4 68.90 50.15 -32.62
CA LEU A 4 67.53 49.96 -32.15
C LEU A 4 67.47 48.72 -31.24
N ALA A 5 66.91 48.88 -30.05
CA ALA A 5 66.63 47.77 -29.13
C ALA A 5 65.33 47.05 -29.53
N PRO A 6 65.22 45.72 -29.38
CA PRO A 6 63.98 45.00 -29.66
C PRO A 6 62.97 45.19 -28.52
N ARG A 7 61.71 45.47 -28.89
CA ARG A 7 60.56 45.48 -27.97
C ARG A 7 60.23 44.04 -27.55
N LYS A 8 60.23 43.78 -26.25
CA LYS A 8 59.76 42.51 -25.68
C LYS A 8 58.23 42.47 -25.72
N THR A 9 57.65 41.54 -26.46
CA THR A 9 56.22 41.20 -26.38
C THR A 9 56.03 40.19 -25.25
N ALA A 10 55.23 40.52 -24.24
CA ALA A 10 54.83 39.58 -23.20
C ALA A 10 53.58 38.84 -23.66
N VAL A 11 53.67 37.52 -23.84
CA VAL A 11 52.51 36.66 -24.09
C VAL A 11 52.02 36.13 -22.73
N ALA A 12 50.84 36.57 -22.30
CA ALA A 12 50.21 36.08 -21.09
C ALA A 12 49.63 34.69 -21.34
N SER A 13 50.33 33.65 -20.86
CA SER A 13 49.85 32.27 -20.87
C SER A 13 48.83 32.08 -19.76
N THR A 14 47.54 32.05 -20.10
CA THR A 14 46.46 31.74 -19.16
C THR A 14 46.33 30.23 -19.04
N SER A 15 46.96 29.65 -18.01
CA SER A 15 46.76 28.24 -17.67
C SER A 15 45.35 28.06 -17.10
N ARG A 16 44.45 27.41 -17.86
CA ARG A 16 43.18 26.94 -17.32
C ARG A 16 43.46 25.76 -16.40
N PHE A 17 43.50 26.01 -15.10
CA PHE A 17 43.44 24.95 -14.10
C PHE A 17 42.03 24.35 -14.18
N PHE A 18 41.91 23.17 -14.79
CA PHE A 18 40.73 22.33 -14.60
C PHE A 18 40.74 21.86 -13.15
N SER A 19 40.01 22.57 -12.31
CA SER A 19 39.71 22.13 -10.94
C SER A 19 38.84 20.88 -11.05
N THR A 20 39.46 19.71 -10.94
CA THR A 20 38.77 18.46 -10.61
C THR A 20 38.30 18.56 -9.16
N CYS A 21 37.25 19.36 -8.92
CA CYS A 21 36.37 19.10 -7.80
C CYS A 21 35.76 17.72 -8.04
N LEU A 22 36.39 16.70 -7.47
CA LEU A 22 35.82 15.37 -7.30
C LEU A 22 34.54 15.59 -6.49
N ARG A 23 33.41 15.70 -7.19
CA ARG A 23 32.09 15.70 -6.56
C ARG A 23 31.94 14.33 -5.90
N LEU A 24 32.15 14.25 -4.58
CA LEU A 24 31.43 13.28 -3.76
C LEU A 24 29.93 13.59 -3.97
N ARG A 25 29.31 12.95 -4.96
CA ARG A 25 27.88 13.08 -5.23
C ARG A 25 27.25 11.70 -5.06
N GLN A 26 26.30 11.65 -4.13
CA GLN A 26 25.03 10.91 -4.21
C GLN A 26 24.89 9.48 -3.65
N THR A 27 25.85 8.89 -2.94
CA THR A 27 25.63 7.52 -2.42
C THR A 27 24.51 7.39 -1.37
N ALA A 28 24.25 8.41 -0.55
CA ALA A 28 23.25 8.33 0.53
C ALA A 28 21.79 8.40 0.04
N VAL A 29 21.51 9.10 -1.06
CA VAL A 29 20.12 9.24 -1.57
C VAL A 29 19.65 7.98 -2.28
N ASP A 30 20.58 7.20 -2.81
CA ASP A 30 20.27 5.99 -3.56
C ASP A 30 19.95 4.82 -2.61
N THR A 31 20.59 4.74 -1.44
CA THR A 31 20.30 3.70 -0.43
C THR A 31 18.89 3.80 0.15
N ASP A 32 18.40 5.03 0.36
CA ASP A 32 17.06 5.25 0.92
C ASP A 32 15.96 4.78 -0.03
N LYS A 33 16.17 4.98 -1.34
CA LYS A 33 15.23 4.56 -2.38
C LYS A 33 15.22 3.05 -2.57
N GLU A 34 16.39 2.42 -2.59
CA GLU A 34 16.50 0.97 -2.69
C GLU A 34 15.79 0.27 -1.52
N ALA A 35 15.91 0.82 -0.30
CA ALA A 35 15.20 0.31 0.87
C ALA A 35 13.67 0.43 0.74
N ARG A 36 13.15 1.58 0.28
CA ARG A 36 11.71 1.77 0.06
C ARG A 36 11.16 0.86 -1.02
N VAL A 37 11.90 0.67 -2.11
CA VAL A 37 11.54 -0.28 -3.16
C VAL A 37 11.51 -1.71 -2.61
N ALA A 38 12.48 -2.11 -1.81
CA ALA A 38 12.48 -3.42 -1.17
C ALA A 38 11.24 -3.64 -0.29
N GLU A 39 10.85 -2.64 0.51
CA GLU A 39 9.61 -2.67 1.31
C GLU A 39 8.35 -2.74 0.42
N ILE A 40 8.32 -1.98 -0.67
CA ILE A 40 7.22 -2.04 -1.65
C ILE A 40 7.10 -3.44 -2.27
N LEU A 41 8.22 -4.11 -2.54
CA LEU A 41 8.23 -5.43 -3.16
C LEU A 41 7.90 -6.55 -2.17
N SER A 42 8.24 -6.39 -0.89
CA SER A 42 7.87 -7.36 0.15
C SER A 42 6.37 -7.33 0.44
N ASN A 43 5.75 -6.15 0.46
CA ASN A 43 4.36 -6.01 0.86
C ASN A 43 3.39 -6.12 -0.31
N GLN A 44 2.42 -7.05 -0.27
CA GLN A 44 1.38 -7.16 -1.29
C GLN A 44 0.54 -5.87 -1.43
N ALA A 45 0.24 -5.20 -0.31
CA ALA A 45 -0.43 -3.91 -0.22
C ALA A 45 0.21 -3.07 0.91
N PRO A 46 -0.01 -1.75 0.99
CA PRO A 46 0.59 -0.91 2.03
C PRO A 46 0.26 -1.35 3.47
N ASN A 47 -0.89 -2.02 3.65
CA ASN A 47 -1.39 -2.52 4.93
C ASN A 47 -1.28 -4.05 5.09
N ARG A 48 -0.70 -4.78 4.13
CA ARG A 48 -0.65 -6.24 4.18
C ARG A 48 0.54 -6.82 3.42
N HIS A 49 1.27 -7.72 4.06
CA HIS A 49 2.41 -8.41 3.46
C HIS A 49 1.98 -9.56 2.53
N ASP A 50 1.08 -10.42 3.00
CA ASP A 50 0.77 -11.69 2.33
C ASP A 50 -0.36 -11.59 1.29
N THR A 51 -0.42 -12.59 0.41
CA THR A 51 -1.55 -12.80 -0.50
C THR A 51 -2.82 -13.23 0.24
N TRP A 52 -4.00 -13.01 -0.35
CA TRP A 52 -5.31 -13.35 0.23
C TRP A 52 -6.16 -14.25 -0.67
N ALA A 53 -5.59 -14.72 -1.78
CA ALA A 53 -6.22 -15.73 -2.62
C ALA A 53 -5.19 -16.74 -3.12
N PRO A 54 -5.53 -18.04 -3.24
CA PRO A 54 -4.57 -19.07 -3.65
C PRO A 54 -3.93 -18.86 -5.02
N SER A 55 -4.67 -18.25 -5.95
CA SER A 55 -4.20 -17.95 -7.32
C SER A 55 -3.53 -16.59 -7.45
N GLN A 56 -3.45 -15.80 -6.36
CA GLN A 56 -2.83 -14.49 -6.39
C GLN A 56 -1.30 -14.62 -6.37
N LYS A 57 -0.63 -13.90 -7.28
CA LYS A 57 0.83 -13.84 -7.29
C LYS A 57 1.36 -12.84 -6.24
N PRO A 58 2.49 -13.15 -5.57
CA PRO A 58 3.17 -12.19 -4.72
C PRO A 58 3.71 -11.03 -5.54
N ARG A 59 3.78 -9.85 -4.92
CA ARG A 59 4.10 -8.59 -5.60
C ARG A 59 5.49 -8.58 -6.23
N ALA A 60 6.50 -9.14 -5.54
CA ALA A 60 7.85 -9.27 -6.07
C ALA A 60 7.90 -10.04 -7.40
N GLU A 61 7.09 -11.09 -7.54
CA GLU A 61 6.99 -11.85 -8.81
C GLU A 61 6.19 -11.08 -9.86
N ALA A 62 5.09 -10.42 -9.45
CA ALA A 62 4.22 -9.68 -10.37
C ALA A 62 4.89 -8.43 -10.98
N LEU A 63 5.78 -7.77 -10.23
CA LEU A 63 6.57 -6.63 -10.68
C LEU A 63 7.92 -7.04 -11.30
N SER A 64 8.07 -8.31 -11.68
CA SER A 64 9.23 -8.77 -12.45
C SER A 64 9.02 -8.60 -13.96
N GLY A 65 10.13 -8.54 -14.71
CA GLY A 65 10.13 -8.64 -16.17
C GLY A 65 10.46 -7.34 -16.92
N VAL A 66 10.62 -7.49 -18.24
CA VAL A 66 11.19 -6.47 -19.13
C VAL A 66 10.38 -5.16 -19.15
N ARG A 67 9.07 -5.22 -18.93
CA ARG A 67 8.20 -4.03 -18.91
C ARG A 67 8.44 -3.12 -17.70
N ILE A 68 9.07 -3.64 -16.62
CA ILE A 68 9.23 -2.93 -15.34
C ILE A 68 10.63 -2.30 -15.21
N VAL A 69 11.64 -2.79 -15.92
CA VAL A 69 13.07 -2.43 -15.75
C VAL A 69 13.36 -0.93 -15.74
N GLN A 70 12.64 -0.13 -16.52
CA GLN A 70 12.83 1.33 -16.62
C GLN A 70 11.64 2.11 -16.03
N ARG A 71 10.83 1.48 -15.19
CA ARG A 71 9.69 2.11 -14.52
C ARG A 71 10.04 2.33 -13.06
N ASP A 72 9.71 3.52 -12.57
CA ASP A 72 9.82 3.82 -11.15
C ASP A 72 8.75 3.03 -10.38
N ILE A 73 9.20 2.16 -9.47
CA ILE A 73 8.36 1.27 -8.68
C ILE A 73 7.55 2.05 -7.64
N GLU A 74 8.08 3.18 -7.13
CA GLU A 74 7.42 3.99 -6.10
C GLU A 74 6.11 4.62 -6.60
N LEU A 75 6.07 4.94 -7.89
CA LEU A 75 4.94 5.61 -8.53
C LEU A 75 3.90 4.64 -9.10
N GLN A 76 4.13 3.33 -9.00
CA GLN A 76 3.16 2.34 -9.48
C GLN A 76 1.93 2.26 -8.55
N PRO A 77 0.74 1.94 -9.09
CA PRO A 77 -0.47 1.80 -8.27
C PRO A 77 -0.26 0.82 -7.11
N ARG A 78 -0.58 1.29 -5.90
CA ARG A 78 -0.44 0.52 -4.65
C ARG A 78 -1.63 0.77 -3.73
N PRO A 79 -2.83 0.26 -4.07
CA PRO A 79 -4.03 0.45 -3.26
C PRO A 79 -3.97 -0.36 -1.95
N TYR A 80 -4.71 0.09 -0.95
CA TYR A 80 -4.91 -0.64 0.31
C TYR A 80 -5.73 -1.93 0.08
N ALA A 81 -5.37 -2.99 0.79
CA ALA A 81 -6.12 -4.24 0.77
C ALA A 81 -7.40 -4.09 1.60
N GLY A 82 -8.56 -4.33 0.96
CA GLY A 82 -9.87 -4.20 1.60
C GLY A 82 -10.12 -5.20 2.73
N ILE A 83 -9.42 -6.34 2.74
CA ILE A 83 -9.52 -7.39 3.77
C ILE A 83 -9.16 -6.87 5.17
N GLU A 84 -8.09 -6.09 5.27
CA GLU A 84 -7.68 -5.47 6.55
C GLU A 84 -8.62 -4.33 6.94
N LEU A 85 -9.08 -3.55 5.96
CA LEU A 85 -9.98 -2.43 6.21
C LEU A 85 -11.34 -2.90 6.73
N ILE A 86 -11.87 -4.01 6.21
CA ILE A 86 -13.15 -4.56 6.68
C ILE A 86 -12.99 -5.26 8.04
N ALA A 87 -11.81 -5.83 8.33
CA ALA A 87 -11.51 -6.40 9.64
C ALA A 87 -11.54 -5.35 10.76
N GLN A 88 -11.11 -4.11 10.46
CA GLN A 88 -11.18 -2.98 11.38
C GLN A 88 -12.60 -2.49 11.65
N LYS A 89 -13.55 -2.74 10.74
CA LYS A 89 -14.94 -2.33 10.95
C LYS A 89 -15.56 -3.14 12.09
N PRO A 90 -16.21 -2.50 13.08
CA PRO A 90 -16.85 -3.20 14.18
C PRO A 90 -18.04 -4.06 13.71
N ILE A 91 -18.41 -5.02 14.54
CA ILE A 91 -19.60 -5.85 14.35
C ILE A 91 -20.83 -5.01 14.72
N GLU A 92 -21.83 -5.00 13.86
CA GLU A 92 -23.11 -4.35 14.09
C GLU A 92 -24.03 -5.32 14.84
N TYR A 93 -24.39 -4.97 16.08
CA TYR A 93 -25.27 -5.79 16.91
C TYR A 93 -26.73 -5.38 16.73
N LEU A 94 -27.60 -6.35 16.51
CA LEU A 94 -29.05 -6.15 16.53
C LEU A 94 -29.60 -6.39 17.93
N SER A 95 -30.25 -5.34 18.45
CA SER A 95 -31.00 -5.34 19.70
C SER A 95 -32.49 -5.54 19.38
N GLY A 96 -33.07 -6.63 19.89
CA GLY A 96 -34.49 -6.92 19.68
C GLY A 96 -34.80 -8.42 19.64
N HIS A 97 -36.02 -8.73 19.20
CA HIS A 97 -36.50 -10.09 18.99
C HIS A 97 -36.26 -10.60 17.55
N ASP A 98 -35.91 -9.70 16.63
CA ASP A 98 -35.72 -10.03 15.23
C ASP A 98 -34.34 -10.67 15.00
N ASN A 99 -34.32 -11.81 14.33
CA ASN A 99 -33.11 -12.55 14.03
C ASN A 99 -32.55 -12.26 12.62
N ILE A 100 -33.11 -11.28 11.91
CA ILE A 100 -32.76 -10.99 10.51
C ILE A 100 -32.18 -9.57 10.42
N ALA A 101 -30.92 -9.48 9.98
CA ALA A 101 -30.31 -8.20 9.63
C ALA A 101 -30.63 -7.83 8.18
N VAL A 102 -30.86 -6.54 7.92
CA VAL A 102 -31.05 -6.02 6.57
C VAL A 102 -29.85 -5.15 6.20
N CYS A 103 -29.22 -5.46 5.07
CA CYS A 103 -28.08 -4.69 4.56
C CYS A 103 -28.33 -4.27 3.11
N ASP A 104 -28.14 -3.00 2.81
CA ASP A 104 -28.25 -2.39 1.48
C ASP A 104 -27.03 -1.51 1.14
N GLY A 105 -25.97 -1.57 1.96
CA GLY A 105 -24.79 -0.72 1.81
C GLY A 105 -25.00 0.75 2.21
N GLY A 106 -26.15 1.11 2.81
CA GLY A 106 -26.41 2.40 3.48
C GLY A 106 -26.69 3.60 2.58
N ARG A 107 -26.55 3.48 1.25
CA ARG A 107 -26.77 4.58 0.29
C ARG A 107 -27.92 4.31 -0.70
N GLY A 108 -28.87 3.46 -0.31
CA GLY A 108 -29.98 3.05 -1.17
C GLY A 108 -29.49 2.48 -2.50
N VAL A 109 -29.81 3.15 -3.61
CA VAL A 109 -29.43 2.69 -4.97
C VAL A 109 -27.93 2.71 -5.27
N GLN A 110 -27.13 3.50 -4.54
CA GLN A 110 -25.67 3.52 -4.71
C GLN A 110 -24.97 2.39 -3.93
N GLY A 111 -25.73 1.63 -3.14
CA GLY A 111 -25.23 0.46 -2.44
C GLY A 111 -25.33 -0.80 -3.28
N HIS A 112 -25.50 -1.93 -2.60
CA HIS A 112 -25.74 -3.23 -3.23
C HIS A 112 -27.21 -3.63 -3.10
N PRO A 113 -27.68 -4.66 -3.81
CA PRO A 113 -29.03 -5.18 -3.63
C PRO A 113 -29.33 -5.47 -2.17
N LYS A 114 -30.52 -5.10 -1.71
CA LYS A 114 -30.96 -5.35 -0.34
C LYS A 114 -30.93 -6.85 -0.06
N ILE A 115 -30.15 -7.26 0.93
CA ILE A 115 -30.10 -8.64 1.41
C ILE A 115 -30.57 -8.75 2.86
N PHE A 116 -31.03 -9.95 3.18
CA PHE A 116 -31.47 -10.36 4.50
C PHE A 116 -30.51 -11.43 5.02
N ILE A 117 -29.89 -11.20 6.17
CA ILE A 117 -28.85 -12.05 6.76
C ILE A 117 -29.43 -12.70 8.02
N ASN A 118 -29.36 -14.02 8.10
CA ASN A 118 -29.84 -14.78 9.25
C ASN A 118 -28.81 -14.75 10.40
N LEU A 119 -29.26 -14.41 11.61
CA LEU A 119 -28.48 -14.35 12.86
C LEU A 119 -28.92 -15.36 13.92
N ASP A 120 -29.72 -16.38 13.57
CA ASP A 120 -30.13 -17.45 14.50
C ASP A 120 -28.92 -18.19 15.08
N LYS A 121 -27.90 -18.43 14.22
CA LYS A 121 -26.67 -19.14 14.60
C LYS A 121 -25.72 -18.23 15.37
N PRO A 122 -25.07 -18.71 16.44
CA PRO A 122 -24.08 -17.93 17.16
C PRO A 122 -22.87 -17.58 16.27
N GLY A 123 -22.35 -16.37 16.43
CA GLY A 123 -21.20 -15.85 15.67
C GLY A 123 -21.53 -14.61 14.84
N ALA A 124 -20.48 -14.05 14.23
CA ALA A 124 -20.60 -12.90 13.35
C ALA A 124 -20.85 -13.37 11.90
N HIS A 125 -21.94 -12.89 11.29
CA HIS A 125 -22.30 -13.24 9.92
C HIS A 125 -22.03 -12.03 8.99
N PRO A 126 -21.14 -12.17 8.00
CA PRO A 126 -20.82 -11.08 7.09
C PRO A 126 -21.86 -10.93 5.97
N CYS A 127 -22.11 -9.68 5.58
CA CYS A 127 -22.79 -9.34 4.32
C CYS A 127 -21.93 -9.81 3.14
N GLN A 128 -22.54 -10.48 2.16
CA GLN A 128 -21.84 -11.03 0.99
C GLN A 128 -21.31 -9.95 0.03
N TYR A 129 -21.81 -8.72 0.12
CA TYR A 129 -21.39 -7.60 -0.73
C TYR A 129 -20.37 -6.70 -0.02
N CYS A 130 -20.76 -6.06 1.08
CA CYS A 130 -19.88 -5.12 1.79
C CYS A 130 -18.89 -5.79 2.75
N GLY A 131 -19.12 -7.04 3.16
CA GLY A 131 -18.33 -7.70 4.20
C GLY A 131 -18.60 -7.19 5.63
N THR A 132 -19.57 -6.29 5.82
CA THR A 132 -19.99 -5.81 7.14
C THR A 132 -20.55 -6.96 7.96
N ARG A 133 -20.16 -7.03 9.23
CA ARG A 133 -20.49 -8.17 10.10
C ARG A 133 -21.67 -7.82 10.98
N TYR A 134 -22.64 -8.72 11.06
CA TYR A 134 -23.81 -8.61 11.91
C TYR A 134 -23.84 -9.73 12.92
N ALA A 135 -24.30 -9.43 14.13
CA ALA A 135 -24.53 -10.43 15.17
C ALA A 135 -25.73 -10.05 16.02
N HIS A 136 -26.36 -11.05 16.65
CA HIS A 136 -27.41 -10.79 17.62
C HIS A 136 -26.77 -10.48 18.98
N GLU A 137 -27.32 -9.50 19.71
CA GLU A 137 -26.85 -9.10 21.05
C GLU A 137 -26.77 -10.27 22.06
N LYS A 138 -27.62 -11.30 21.94
CA LYS A 138 -27.59 -12.52 22.76
C LYS A 138 -26.22 -13.20 22.76
N TYR A 139 -25.50 -13.13 21.65
CA TYR A 139 -24.20 -13.78 21.47
C TYR A 139 -23.03 -12.81 21.63
N LYS A 140 -23.27 -11.54 21.98
CA LYS A 140 -22.24 -10.50 22.07
C LYS A 140 -21.09 -10.90 23.02
N ALA A 141 -21.44 -11.35 24.23
CA ALA A 141 -20.44 -11.77 25.22
C ALA A 141 -19.54 -12.91 24.71
N GLY A 142 -20.13 -13.89 23.99
CA GLY A 142 -19.37 -15.02 23.43
C GLY A 142 -18.53 -14.65 22.20
N ILE A 143 -18.91 -13.60 21.47
CA ILE A 143 -18.14 -13.10 20.31
C ILE A 143 -16.94 -12.29 20.80
N GLU A 144 -17.13 -11.46 21.82
CA GLU A 144 -16.07 -10.64 22.42
C GLU A 144 -15.06 -11.49 23.21
N SER A 145 -15.52 -12.59 23.84
CA SER A 145 -14.63 -13.56 24.49
C SER A 145 -13.85 -14.45 23.49
N GLY A 146 -14.23 -14.43 22.21
CA GLY A 146 -13.64 -15.28 21.17
C GLY A 146 -14.14 -16.73 21.18
N GLU A 147 -15.19 -17.05 21.94
CA GLU A 147 -15.83 -18.37 21.96
C GLU A 147 -16.51 -18.69 20.61
N PHE A 148 -17.09 -17.67 19.97
CA PHE A 148 -17.76 -17.80 18.67
C PHE A 148 -16.93 -17.22 17.52
N PRO A 149 -17.06 -17.77 16.30
CA PRO A 149 -16.25 -17.35 15.16
C PRO A 149 -16.57 -15.90 14.75
N ASN A 150 -15.50 -15.11 14.61
CA ASN A 150 -15.56 -13.72 14.16
C ASN A 150 -15.63 -13.56 12.62
N ASN A 151 -15.63 -14.68 11.88
CA ASN A 151 -15.80 -14.85 10.42
C ASN A 151 -15.20 -13.75 9.53
N VAL A 152 -14.06 -13.21 9.95
CA VAL A 152 -13.18 -12.39 9.12
C VAL A 152 -12.33 -13.38 8.33
N LYS A 153 -12.52 -13.46 7.01
CA LYS A 153 -11.55 -14.16 6.17
C LYS A 153 -10.25 -13.39 6.24
N SER A 154 -9.24 -14.01 6.83
CA SER A 154 -7.84 -13.56 6.93
C SER A 154 -7.07 -13.79 5.63
#